data_AF-A0A0V0PXC7-F1
#
_entry.id   AF-A0A0V0PXC7-F1
#
_cell.length_a   1.000
_cell.length_b   1.000
_cell.length_c   1.000
_cell.angle_alpha   90.00
_cell.angle_beta   90.00
_cell.angle_gamma   90.00
#
_symmetry.space_group_name_H-M   'P 1'
#
loop_
_entity.id
_entity.type
_entity.pdbx_description
1 polymer ?
#
loop_
_entity_poly.entity_id
_entity_poly.type
_entity_poly.pdbx_seq_one_letter_code
_entity_poly.pdbx_strand_id
1 'polypeptide(L)'
;MTKDTIQKYGAYFLSASLLAWATSLVWIQTKIGLAGIAYGFLLSLLVTVPVVGTILWLGSQAPARRYLLLSAFVWGATMAPFFSLWSQEGLQTVVDTQAGPEFGRWFRPLVITPVTEEAFKGLFLLWLLVYRRSDTRGLMNGIVLGGLVGAGFAFTEQILYFGNVTVTYMSNRATEGSAVTTFVTSLVLRGIMVPFMHPFFVAFIGLGISCATAIEGRFGQAVSVIVGFLFAVFLHGLWDWAGLAASDRFFILKIYTFVMLPLFLGLVIFALLLRRRQWAPAPTISTNCDVRT
;
A
#
# COMPACT_ATOMS: atom_id res chain seq x y z
N MET A 1 -3.24 1.29 -30.64
CA MET A 1 -2.14 2.07 -30.05
C MET A 1 -0.83 1.49 -30.58
N THR A 2 0.04 2.28 -31.22
CA THR A 2 1.27 1.76 -31.83
C THR A 2 2.34 1.44 -30.76
N LYS A 3 3.30 0.57 -31.07
CA LYS A 3 4.41 0.23 -30.15
C LYS A 3 5.16 1.48 -29.68
N ASP A 4 5.39 2.44 -30.58
CA ASP A 4 6.07 3.71 -30.29
C ASP A 4 5.28 4.56 -29.28
N THR A 5 3.95 4.54 -29.38
CA THR A 5 3.07 5.25 -28.44
C THR A 5 3.20 4.66 -27.02
N ILE A 6 3.22 3.34 -26.90
CA ILE A 6 3.37 2.65 -25.60
C ILE A 6 4.75 2.92 -25.00
N GLN A 7 5.81 2.88 -25.80
CA GLN A 7 7.17 3.22 -25.35
C GLN A 7 7.27 4.67 -24.88
N LYS A 8 6.71 5.61 -25.63
CA LYS A 8 6.74 7.04 -25.29
C LYS A 8 6.02 7.33 -23.97
N TYR A 9 4.79 6.84 -23.79
CA TYR A 9 4.06 7.06 -22.52
C TYR A 9 4.68 6.28 -21.35
N GLY A 10 5.26 5.10 -21.60
CA GLY A 10 6.03 4.37 -20.61
C GLY A 10 7.26 5.15 -20.13
N ALA A 11 7.99 5.77 -21.06
CA ALA A 11 9.13 6.62 -20.73
C ALA A 11 8.71 7.84 -19.90
N TYR A 12 7.62 8.54 -20.27
CA TYR A 12 7.11 9.67 -19.48
C TYR A 12 6.69 9.27 -18.06
N PHE A 13 6.01 8.13 -17.92
CA PHE A 13 5.63 7.61 -16.61
C PHE A 13 6.86 7.32 -15.74
N LEU A 14 7.89 6.68 -16.31
CA LEU A 14 9.13 6.39 -15.59
C LEU A 14 9.89 7.66 -15.23
N SER A 15 10.04 8.61 -16.15
CA SER A 15 10.71 9.90 -15.88
C SER A 15 10.00 10.69 -14.78
N ALA A 16 8.67 10.77 -14.82
CA ALA A 16 7.90 11.41 -13.76
C ALA A 16 8.09 10.68 -12.42
N SER A 17 8.02 9.34 -12.42
CA SER A 17 8.19 8.50 -11.22
C SER A 17 9.56 8.71 -10.57
N LEU A 18 10.61 8.72 -11.38
CA LEU A 18 11.97 8.98 -10.91
C LEU A 18 12.11 10.40 -10.33
N LEU A 19 11.53 11.41 -10.98
CA LEU A 19 11.56 12.78 -10.48
C LEU A 19 10.83 12.90 -9.14
N ALA A 20 9.60 12.41 -9.03
CA ALA A 20 8.82 12.47 -7.80
C ALA A 20 9.50 11.72 -6.64
N TRP A 21 10.10 10.56 -6.94
CA TRP A 21 10.84 9.81 -5.94
C TRP A 21 12.11 10.52 -5.51
N ALA A 22 12.90 11.06 -6.44
CA ALA A 22 14.06 11.87 -6.13
C ALA A 22 13.69 13.08 -5.26
N THR A 23 12.61 13.78 -5.58
CA THR A 23 12.13 14.89 -4.75
C THR A 23 11.71 14.43 -3.36
N SER A 24 11.04 13.28 -3.24
CA SER A 24 10.70 12.67 -1.94
C SER A 24 11.95 12.30 -1.15
N LEU A 25 12.97 11.74 -1.80
CA LEU A 25 14.25 11.40 -1.18
C LEU A 25 15.02 12.63 -0.73
N VAL A 26 14.97 13.74 -1.47
CA VAL A 26 15.53 15.03 -1.03
C VAL A 26 14.84 15.50 0.25
N TRP A 27 13.51 15.42 0.31
CA TRP A 27 12.79 15.74 1.54
C TRP A 27 13.18 14.82 2.69
N ILE A 28 13.23 13.49 2.47
CA ILE A 28 13.66 12.50 3.47
C ILE A 28 15.10 12.79 3.93
N GLN A 29 15.99 13.17 3.03
CA GLN A 29 17.38 13.52 3.34
C GLN A 29 17.46 14.66 4.37
N THR A 30 16.56 15.64 4.30
CA THR A 30 16.53 16.73 5.30
C THR A 30 16.19 16.24 6.71
N LYS A 31 15.60 15.06 6.85
CA LYS A 31 15.20 14.46 8.13
C LYS A 31 16.25 13.51 8.70
N ILE A 32 16.89 12.71 7.86
CA ILE A 32 17.74 11.58 8.31
C ILE A 32 19.15 11.57 7.70
N GLY A 33 19.47 12.53 6.83
CA GLY A 33 20.75 12.59 6.11
C GLY A 33 20.96 11.46 5.10
N LEU A 34 22.11 11.49 4.41
CA LEU A 34 22.46 10.49 3.39
C LEU A 34 22.68 9.10 3.99
N ALA A 35 23.30 9.02 5.16
CA ALA A 35 23.51 7.75 5.86
C ALA A 35 22.17 7.09 6.23
N GLY A 36 21.21 7.89 6.74
CA GLY A 36 19.86 7.41 7.03
C GLY A 36 19.17 6.85 5.79
N ILE A 37 19.26 7.53 4.65
CA ILE A 37 18.72 7.02 3.38
C ILE A 37 19.35 5.68 3.02
N ALA A 38 20.68 5.56 3.10
CA ALA A 38 21.38 4.32 2.74
C ALA A 38 20.93 3.14 3.61
N TYR A 39 20.94 3.29 4.94
CA TYR A 39 20.48 2.23 5.85
C TYR A 39 18.99 1.93 5.69
N GLY A 40 18.18 2.98 5.61
CA GLY A 40 16.73 2.87 5.43
C GLY A 40 16.37 2.14 4.15
N PHE A 41 17.06 2.43 3.04
CA PHE A 41 16.89 1.74 1.76
C PHE A 41 17.19 0.26 1.85
N LEU A 42 18.33 -0.12 2.44
CA LEU A 42 18.72 -1.53 2.57
C LEU A 42 17.74 -2.33 3.44
N LEU A 43 17.33 -1.77 4.59
CA LEU A 43 16.36 -2.41 5.48
C LEU A 43 14.96 -2.45 4.85
N SER A 44 14.56 -1.39 4.15
CA SER A 44 13.29 -1.37 3.43
C SER A 44 13.25 -2.41 2.32
N LEU A 45 14.36 -2.59 1.58
CA LEU A 45 14.48 -3.62 0.55
C LEU A 45 14.36 -5.03 1.15
N LEU A 46 15.05 -5.29 2.26
CA LEU A 46 15.01 -6.56 2.98
C LEU A 46 13.57 -6.98 3.34
N VAL A 47 12.75 -6.02 3.77
CA VAL A 47 11.35 -6.26 4.17
C VAL A 47 10.41 -6.32 2.96
N THR A 48 10.59 -5.44 1.99
CA THR A 48 9.66 -5.28 0.86
C THR A 48 9.76 -6.45 -0.12
N VAL A 49 10.96 -6.99 -0.36
CA VAL A 49 11.16 -8.07 -1.35
C VAL A 49 10.32 -9.32 -1.05
N PRO A 50 10.30 -9.88 0.18
CA PRO A 50 9.42 -10.99 0.54
C PRO A 50 7.93 -10.68 0.40
N VAL A 51 7.51 -9.45 0.73
CA VAL A 51 6.10 -9.01 0.61
C VAL A 51 5.68 -8.97 -0.85
N VAL A 52 6.46 -8.31 -1.70
CA VAL A 52 6.23 -8.26 -3.15
C VAL A 52 6.26 -9.67 -3.75
N GLY A 53 7.23 -10.50 -3.35
CA GLY A 53 7.32 -11.89 -3.79
C GLY A 53 6.06 -12.69 -3.48
N THR A 54 5.49 -12.50 -2.29
CA THR A 54 4.24 -13.15 -1.85
C THR A 54 3.03 -12.67 -2.65
N ILE A 55 2.91 -11.36 -2.90
CA ILE A 55 1.83 -10.78 -3.70
C ILE A 55 1.93 -11.24 -5.16
N LEU A 56 3.13 -11.26 -5.73
CA LEU A 56 3.38 -11.78 -7.07
C LEU A 56 3.10 -13.28 -7.15
N TRP A 57 3.45 -14.04 -6.11
CA TRP A 57 3.09 -15.44 -6.03
C TRP A 57 1.57 -15.61 -6.10
N LEU A 58 0.77 -14.83 -5.37
CA LEU A 58 -0.71 -14.88 -5.37
C LEU A 58 -1.33 -14.65 -6.76
N GLY A 59 -0.78 -13.72 -7.54
CA GLY A 59 -1.28 -13.35 -8.86
C GLY A 59 -0.72 -14.16 -10.03
N SER A 60 -1.40 -14.11 -11.19
CA SER A 60 -0.85 -14.70 -12.42
C SER A 60 0.29 -13.84 -12.99
N GLN A 61 1.50 -14.39 -13.02
CA GLN A 61 2.71 -13.73 -13.55
C GLN A 61 2.86 -13.86 -15.07
N ALA A 62 1.74 -13.81 -15.80
CA ALA A 62 1.77 -13.88 -17.26
C ALA A 62 2.70 -12.79 -17.83
N PRO A 63 3.58 -13.09 -18.79
CA PRO A 63 4.55 -12.12 -19.31
C PRO A 63 3.94 -10.79 -19.75
N ALA A 64 2.73 -10.84 -20.32
CA ALA A 64 1.98 -9.66 -20.75
C ALA A 64 1.60 -8.69 -19.61
N ARG A 65 1.59 -9.15 -18.36
CA ARG A 65 1.17 -8.36 -17.18
C ARG A 65 2.34 -7.73 -16.42
N ARG A 66 3.59 -8.10 -16.72
CA ARG A 66 4.78 -7.66 -15.97
C ARG A 66 4.87 -6.14 -15.85
N TYR A 67 4.62 -5.41 -16.93
CA TYR A 67 4.65 -3.95 -16.92
C TYR A 67 3.54 -3.31 -16.09
N LEU A 68 2.35 -3.94 -16.03
CA LEU A 68 1.24 -3.49 -15.19
C LEU A 68 1.54 -3.70 -13.71
N LEU A 69 2.08 -4.88 -13.36
CA LEU A 69 2.46 -5.19 -11.97
C LEU A 69 3.61 -4.28 -11.52
N LEU A 70 4.60 -4.06 -12.39
CA LEU A 70 5.69 -3.11 -12.13
C LEU A 70 5.17 -1.69 -11.99
N SER A 71 4.27 -1.22 -12.87
CA SER A 71 3.73 0.14 -12.77
C SER A 71 2.90 0.36 -11.50
N ALA A 72 2.20 -0.67 -11.01
CA ALA A 72 1.51 -0.62 -9.72
C ALA A 72 2.49 -0.39 -8.56
N PHE A 73 3.57 -1.19 -8.50
CA PHE A 73 4.62 -1.01 -7.50
C PHE A 73 5.32 0.35 -7.63
N VAL A 74 5.70 0.75 -8.85
CA VAL A 74 6.38 2.03 -9.11
C VAL A 74 5.50 3.21 -8.73
N TRP A 75 4.20 3.20 -9.06
CA TRP A 75 3.28 4.24 -8.61
C TRP A 75 3.27 4.35 -7.09
N GLY A 76 3.11 3.20 -6.42
CA GLY A 76 3.15 3.11 -4.97
C GLY A 76 4.43 3.63 -4.36
N ALA A 77 5.59 3.30 -4.95
CA ALA A 77 6.89 3.70 -4.42
C ALA A 77 7.26 5.16 -4.68
N THR A 78 6.61 5.82 -5.63
CA THR A 78 7.08 7.12 -6.12
C THR A 78 6.00 8.20 -6.03
N MET A 79 5.00 8.14 -6.91
CA MET A 79 3.92 9.13 -7.02
C MET A 79 3.08 9.22 -5.75
N ALA A 80 2.66 8.07 -5.22
CA ALA A 80 1.79 8.04 -4.05
C ALA A 80 2.42 8.72 -2.82
N PRO A 81 3.65 8.37 -2.37
CA PRO A 81 4.30 9.04 -1.24
C PRO A 81 4.62 10.50 -1.56
N PHE A 82 5.01 10.82 -2.80
CA PHE A 82 5.22 12.22 -3.21
C PHE A 82 3.95 13.06 -3.03
N PHE A 83 2.82 12.69 -3.61
CA PHE A 83 1.62 13.50 -3.45
C PHE A 83 1.10 13.51 -2.00
N SER A 84 1.26 12.41 -1.28
CA SER A 84 0.86 12.30 0.13
C SER A 84 1.66 13.26 1.01
N LEU A 85 2.99 13.24 0.90
CA LEU A 85 3.88 14.10 1.69
C LEU A 85 3.51 15.58 1.55
N TRP A 86 3.40 16.09 0.32
CA TRP A 86 3.15 17.52 0.10
C TRP A 86 1.72 17.94 0.44
N SER A 87 0.73 17.09 0.15
CA SER A 87 -0.66 17.36 0.55
C SER A 87 -0.81 17.38 2.08
N GLN A 88 -0.13 16.48 2.80
CA GLN A 88 -0.15 16.44 4.25
C GLN A 88 0.48 17.70 4.85
N GLU A 89 1.64 18.17 4.37
CA GLU A 89 2.27 19.40 4.89
C GLU A 89 1.40 20.64 4.66
N GLY A 90 0.76 20.74 3.49
CA GLY A 90 -0.17 21.82 3.18
C GLY A 90 -1.43 21.78 4.05
N LEU A 91 -2.08 20.62 4.16
CA LEU A 91 -3.28 20.43 4.98
C LEU A 91 -2.98 20.63 6.47
N GLN A 92 -1.82 20.16 6.94
CA GLN A 92 -1.39 20.37 8.32
C GLN A 92 -1.27 21.85 8.65
N THR A 93 -0.65 22.63 7.75
CA THR A 93 -0.51 24.08 7.92
C THR A 93 -1.88 24.76 8.01
N VAL A 94 -2.83 24.36 7.16
CA VAL A 94 -4.20 24.89 7.21
C VAL A 94 -4.88 24.53 8.52
N VAL A 95 -4.79 23.29 8.97
CA VAL A 95 -5.42 22.86 10.23
C VAL A 95 -4.78 23.55 11.43
N ASP A 96 -3.47 23.66 11.48
CA ASP A 96 -2.75 24.32 12.58
C ASP A 96 -3.08 25.81 12.66
N THR A 97 -3.27 26.47 11.52
CA THR A 97 -3.64 27.90 11.48
C THR A 97 -5.10 28.15 11.85
N GLN A 98 -6.02 27.24 11.49
CA GLN A 98 -7.46 27.45 11.71
C GLN A 98 -7.97 26.88 13.05
N ALA A 99 -7.45 25.73 13.47
CA ALA A 99 -7.92 24.99 14.65
C ALA A 99 -6.85 24.87 15.76
N GLY A 100 -5.63 25.34 15.51
CA GLY A 100 -4.53 25.34 16.45
C GLY A 100 -3.65 24.08 16.36
N PRO A 101 -2.33 24.20 16.64
CA PRO A 101 -1.39 23.09 16.55
C PRO A 101 -1.73 21.89 17.43
N GLU A 102 -2.41 22.11 18.55
CA GLU A 102 -2.81 21.02 19.44
C GLU A 102 -3.84 20.10 18.79
N PHE A 103 -4.80 20.68 18.08
CA PHE A 103 -5.78 19.95 17.30
C PHE A 103 -5.10 19.20 16.15
N GLY A 104 -4.24 19.89 15.41
CA GLY A 104 -3.52 19.32 14.27
C GLY A 104 -2.67 18.11 14.64
N ARG A 105 -2.03 18.09 15.82
CA ARG A 105 -1.21 16.94 16.28
C ARG A 105 -1.98 15.62 16.34
N TRP A 106 -3.25 15.63 16.75
CA TRP A 106 -4.07 14.42 16.77
C TRP A 106 -4.87 14.22 15.48
N PHE A 107 -5.26 15.30 14.81
CA PHE A 107 -6.06 15.23 13.59
C PHE A 107 -5.27 14.71 12.39
N ARG A 108 -3.96 15.00 12.32
CA ARG A 108 -3.10 14.56 11.21
C ARG A 108 -3.06 13.04 11.04
N PRO A 109 -2.54 12.27 12.00
CA PRO A 109 -2.50 10.80 11.92
C PRO A 109 -3.90 10.16 11.90
N LEU A 110 -4.93 10.80 12.46
CA LEU A 110 -6.29 10.22 12.46
C LEU A 110 -7.01 10.40 11.12
N VAL A 111 -6.78 11.51 10.42
CA VAL A 111 -7.57 11.91 9.24
C VAL A 111 -6.69 12.30 8.07
N ILE A 112 -5.80 13.30 8.23
CA ILE A 112 -5.03 13.84 7.10
C ILE A 112 -4.17 12.74 6.46
N THR A 113 -3.37 12.04 7.25
CA THR A 113 -2.48 10.97 6.80
C THR A 113 -3.25 9.84 6.12
N PRO A 114 -4.20 9.14 6.78
CA PRO A 114 -4.87 8.01 6.15
C PRO A 114 -5.68 8.42 4.92
N VAL A 115 -6.37 9.57 4.92
CA VAL A 115 -7.14 10.02 3.76
C VAL A 115 -6.23 10.33 2.57
N THR A 116 -5.18 11.12 2.78
CA THR A 116 -4.29 11.53 1.69
C THR A 116 -3.55 10.33 1.12
N GLU A 117 -3.00 9.48 1.99
CA GLU A 117 -2.22 8.34 1.55
C GLU A 117 -3.06 7.32 0.79
N GLU A 118 -4.19 6.91 1.32
CA GLU A 118 -5.07 5.96 0.65
C GLU A 118 -5.65 6.53 -0.65
N ALA A 119 -5.87 7.85 -0.71
CA ALA A 119 -6.34 8.50 -1.93
C ALA A 119 -5.28 8.41 -3.03
N PHE A 120 -4.04 8.84 -2.75
CA PHE A 120 -2.98 8.83 -3.75
C PHE A 120 -2.52 7.42 -4.12
N LYS A 121 -2.57 6.45 -3.21
CA LYS A 121 -2.42 5.02 -3.53
C LYS A 121 -3.56 4.57 -4.46
N GLY A 122 -4.80 4.88 -4.11
CA GLY A 122 -6.01 4.49 -4.85
C GLY A 122 -6.16 5.10 -6.25
N LEU A 123 -5.58 6.28 -6.50
CA LEU A 123 -5.67 6.97 -7.81
C LEU A 123 -5.19 6.11 -8.97
N PHE A 124 -4.14 5.32 -8.79
CA PHE A 124 -3.67 4.40 -9.83
C PHE A 124 -4.70 3.31 -10.15
N LEU A 125 -5.34 2.75 -9.13
CA LEU A 125 -6.37 1.72 -9.31
C LEU A 125 -7.63 2.31 -9.95
N LEU A 126 -8.00 3.54 -9.59
CA LEU A 126 -9.09 4.27 -10.23
C LEU A 126 -8.77 4.57 -11.70
N TRP A 127 -7.54 4.99 -11.99
CA TRP A 127 -7.07 5.17 -13.36
C TRP A 127 -7.18 3.86 -14.16
N LEU A 128 -6.79 2.72 -13.57
CA LEU A 128 -6.98 1.42 -14.21
C LEU A 128 -8.47 1.08 -14.42
N LEU A 129 -9.36 1.40 -13.47
CA LEU A 129 -10.80 1.17 -13.65
C LEU A 129 -11.36 1.93 -14.86
N VAL A 130 -10.91 3.16 -15.07
CA VAL A 130 -11.41 4.04 -16.14
C VAL A 130 -10.80 3.67 -17.49
N TYR A 131 -9.48 3.50 -17.56
CA TYR A 131 -8.75 3.38 -18.83
C TYR A 131 -8.30 1.97 -19.18
N ARG A 132 -8.22 1.08 -18.18
CA ARG A 132 -7.74 -0.30 -18.32
C ARG A 132 -8.66 -1.29 -17.60
N ARG A 133 -9.98 -1.09 -17.71
CA ARG A 133 -11.01 -1.83 -16.96
C ARG A 133 -10.87 -3.34 -17.04
N SER A 134 -10.40 -3.88 -18.17
CA SER A 134 -10.17 -5.32 -18.35
C SER A 134 -9.10 -5.86 -17.38
N ASP A 135 -8.10 -5.04 -17.05
CA ASP A 135 -6.97 -5.44 -16.21
C ASP A 135 -7.33 -5.48 -14.72
N THR A 136 -8.43 -4.82 -14.32
CA THR A 136 -8.96 -4.81 -12.96
C THR A 136 -10.09 -5.82 -12.73
N ARG A 137 -10.51 -6.55 -13.78
CA ARG A 137 -11.53 -7.60 -13.66
C ARG A 137 -11.05 -8.74 -12.78
N GLY A 138 -11.90 -9.18 -11.86
CA GLY A 138 -11.63 -10.30 -10.95
C GLY A 138 -10.98 -9.84 -9.64
N LEU A 139 -11.51 -10.35 -8.53
CA LEU A 139 -11.14 -9.91 -7.17
C LEU A 139 -9.65 -10.12 -6.85
N MET A 140 -9.05 -11.19 -7.35
CA MET A 140 -7.61 -11.44 -7.19
C MET A 140 -6.76 -10.35 -7.84
N ASN A 141 -7.19 -9.78 -8.98
CA ASN A 141 -6.45 -8.69 -9.62
C ASN A 141 -6.49 -7.42 -8.77
N GLY A 142 -7.63 -7.11 -8.15
CA GLY A 142 -7.75 -6.03 -7.18
C GLY A 142 -6.81 -6.20 -5.99
N ILE A 143 -6.78 -7.38 -5.37
CA ILE A 143 -5.88 -7.70 -4.26
C ILE A 143 -4.42 -7.55 -4.66
N VAL A 144 -4.03 -8.09 -5.82
CA VAL A 144 -2.63 -8.07 -6.28
C VAL A 144 -2.18 -6.66 -6.66
N LEU A 145 -2.97 -5.93 -7.45
CA LEU A 145 -2.62 -4.57 -7.87
C LEU A 145 -2.62 -3.60 -6.68
N GLY A 146 -3.64 -3.69 -5.82
CA GLY A 146 -3.69 -2.88 -4.59
C GLY A 146 -2.55 -3.23 -3.65
N GLY A 147 -2.27 -4.52 -3.46
CA GLY A 147 -1.15 -4.98 -2.65
C GLY A 147 0.20 -4.46 -3.16
N LEU A 148 0.44 -4.45 -4.48
CA LEU A 148 1.67 -3.93 -5.07
C LEU A 148 1.81 -2.41 -4.90
N VAL A 149 0.72 -1.65 -5.08
CA VAL A 149 0.72 -0.20 -4.79
C VAL A 149 1.05 0.04 -3.32
N GLY A 150 0.37 -0.68 -2.41
CA GLY A 150 0.64 -0.57 -0.97
C GLY A 150 2.06 -0.98 -0.58
N ALA A 151 2.61 -2.04 -1.20
CA ALA A 151 3.98 -2.48 -0.96
C ALA A 151 5.01 -1.45 -1.45
N GLY A 152 4.76 -0.83 -2.61
CA GLY A 152 5.58 0.28 -3.10
C GLY A 152 5.55 1.46 -2.12
N PHE A 153 4.37 1.83 -1.64
CA PHE A 153 4.26 2.93 -0.68
C PHE A 153 5.00 2.64 0.62
N ALA A 154 4.80 1.43 1.18
CA ALA A 154 5.54 0.96 2.33
C ALA A 154 7.04 1.04 2.09
N PHE A 155 7.54 0.65 0.91
CA PHE A 155 8.97 0.71 0.62
C PHE A 155 9.56 2.11 0.85
N THR A 156 8.97 3.16 0.29
CA THR A 156 9.50 4.53 0.46
C THR A 156 9.30 5.06 1.86
N GLU A 157 8.16 4.76 2.49
CA GLU A 157 7.91 5.15 3.87
C GLU A 157 8.93 4.50 4.84
N GLN A 158 9.22 3.22 4.65
CA GLN A 158 10.14 2.46 5.50
C GLN A 158 11.58 2.96 5.39
N ILE A 159 11.98 3.59 4.26
CA ILE A 159 13.28 4.27 4.16
C ILE A 159 13.39 5.35 5.24
N LEU A 160 12.37 6.19 5.37
CA LEU A 160 12.34 7.24 6.38
C LEU A 160 12.40 6.64 7.79
N TYR A 161 11.54 5.67 8.09
CA TYR A 161 11.46 5.13 9.44
C TYR A 161 12.69 4.32 9.86
N PHE A 162 13.16 3.40 9.02
CA PHE A 162 14.37 2.61 9.33
C PHE A 162 15.61 3.50 9.36
N GLY A 163 15.72 4.46 8.44
CA GLY A 163 16.83 5.39 8.41
C GLY A 163 16.89 6.26 9.67
N ASN A 164 15.74 6.79 10.11
CA ASN A 164 15.63 7.59 11.32
C ASN A 164 16.12 6.82 12.55
N VAL A 165 15.51 5.64 12.83
CA VAL A 165 15.88 4.86 14.02
C VAL A 165 17.34 4.38 13.99
N THR A 166 17.90 4.11 12.80
CA THR A 166 19.30 3.69 12.64
C THR A 166 20.25 4.85 12.97
N VAL A 167 20.00 6.04 12.43
CA VAL A 167 20.85 7.22 12.69
C VAL A 167 20.74 7.65 14.16
N THR A 168 19.55 7.60 14.76
CA THR A 168 19.37 7.84 16.20
C THR A 168 20.17 6.84 17.03
N TYR A 169 20.12 5.55 16.69
CA TYR A 169 20.90 4.51 17.37
C TYR A 169 22.41 4.75 17.27
N MET A 170 22.91 5.11 16.07
CA MET A 170 24.34 5.34 15.84
C MET A 170 24.86 6.63 16.50
N SER A 171 24.04 7.68 16.57
CA SER A 171 24.42 8.97 17.17
C SER A 171 24.44 8.95 18.69
N ASN A 172 23.53 8.22 19.34
CA ASN A 172 23.41 8.15 20.80
C ASN A 172 24.37 7.13 21.46
N ARG A 173 25.46 6.74 20.79
CA ARG A 173 26.51 5.82 21.27
C ARG A 173 25.99 4.53 21.95
N ALA A 174 24.86 3.93 21.55
CA ALA A 174 24.38 2.63 22.07
C ALA A 174 24.32 2.44 23.62
N THR A 175 24.61 3.46 24.43
CA THR A 175 24.71 3.38 25.91
C THR A 175 23.40 3.77 26.59
N GLU A 176 22.48 4.41 25.87
CA GLU A 176 21.13 4.63 26.35
C GLU A 176 20.24 3.46 25.95
N GLY A 177 19.76 2.68 26.93
CA GLY A 177 18.86 1.54 26.69
C GLY A 177 17.59 1.91 25.90
N SER A 178 17.21 3.19 25.90
CA SER A 178 16.11 3.75 25.10
C SER A 178 16.37 3.68 23.59
N ALA A 179 17.61 3.92 23.12
CA ALA A 179 17.96 3.93 21.70
C ALA A 179 17.97 2.52 21.11
N VAL A 180 18.55 1.54 21.83
CA VAL A 180 18.51 0.12 21.48
C VAL A 180 17.05 -0.36 21.42
N THR A 181 16.27 -0.04 22.44
CA THR A 181 14.85 -0.45 22.52
C THR A 181 14.05 0.12 21.35
N THR A 182 14.22 1.40 21.01
CA THR A 182 13.53 2.05 19.89
C THR A 182 13.90 1.41 18.56
N PHE A 183 15.19 1.14 18.33
CA PHE A 183 15.68 0.48 17.13
C PHE A 183 15.11 -0.93 16.98
N VAL A 184 15.23 -1.77 18.01
CA VAL A 184 14.73 -3.15 18.00
C VAL A 184 13.21 -3.18 17.86
N THR A 185 12.48 -2.32 18.57
CA THR A 185 11.02 -2.23 18.46
C THR A 185 10.61 -1.84 17.04
N SER A 186 11.31 -0.90 16.41
CA SER A 186 11.05 -0.52 15.02
C SER A 186 11.30 -1.68 14.07
N LEU A 187 12.42 -2.41 14.21
CA LEU A 187 12.71 -3.59 13.39
C LEU A 187 11.65 -4.69 13.54
N VAL A 188 11.23 -4.99 14.75
CA VAL A 188 10.18 -6.01 15.00
C VAL A 188 8.85 -5.55 14.45
N LEU A 189 8.43 -4.33 14.78
CA LEU A 189 7.15 -3.79 14.34
C LEU A 189 7.11 -3.76 12.81
N ARG A 190 8.05 -3.07 12.17
CA ARG A 190 8.03 -2.79 10.73
C ARG A 190 8.55 -3.92 9.86
N GLY A 191 9.45 -4.75 10.39
CA GLY A 191 10.02 -5.88 9.67
C GLY A 191 9.22 -7.18 9.80
N ILE A 192 8.48 -7.36 10.90
CA ILE A 192 7.77 -8.61 11.18
C ILE A 192 6.27 -8.38 11.34
N MET A 193 5.87 -7.46 12.23
CA MET A 193 4.46 -7.35 12.61
C MET A 193 3.61 -6.67 11.54
N VAL A 194 4.08 -5.59 10.93
CA VAL A 194 3.29 -4.75 10.02
C VAL A 194 3.80 -4.59 8.59
N PRO A 195 4.71 -5.44 8.04
CA PRO A 195 5.21 -5.23 6.67
C PRO A 195 4.12 -5.36 5.60
N PHE A 196 2.95 -5.89 5.97
CA PHE A 196 1.79 -6.08 5.12
C PHE A 196 0.71 -5.00 5.25
N MET A 197 0.78 -4.05 6.20
CA MET A 197 -0.34 -3.14 6.51
C MET A 197 -0.77 -2.27 5.32
N HIS A 198 0.17 -1.59 4.67
CA HIS A 198 -0.14 -0.81 3.47
C HIS A 198 -0.68 -1.69 2.32
N PRO A 199 -0.05 -2.82 1.95
CA PRO A 199 -0.66 -3.78 1.01
C PRO A 199 -2.08 -4.21 1.39
N PHE A 200 -2.33 -4.43 2.68
CA PHE A 200 -3.61 -4.87 3.22
C PHE A 200 -4.69 -3.80 3.08
N PHE A 201 -4.42 -2.54 3.46
CA PHE A 201 -5.38 -1.44 3.32
C PHE A 201 -5.73 -1.20 1.84
N VAL A 202 -4.72 -1.06 0.99
CA VAL A 202 -4.93 -0.76 -0.44
C VAL A 202 -5.59 -1.94 -1.17
N ALA A 203 -5.44 -3.18 -0.70
CA ALA A 203 -6.17 -4.31 -1.25
C ALA A 203 -7.70 -4.14 -1.15
N PHE A 204 -8.23 -3.44 -0.14
CA PHE A 204 -9.67 -3.13 -0.08
C PHE A 204 -10.10 -2.10 -1.12
N ILE A 205 -9.25 -1.11 -1.42
CA ILE A 205 -9.47 -0.20 -2.56
C ILE A 205 -9.49 -1.03 -3.87
N GLY A 206 -8.52 -1.92 -4.04
CA GLY A 206 -8.45 -2.84 -5.17
C GLY A 206 -9.67 -3.74 -5.30
N LEU A 207 -10.17 -4.29 -4.19
CA LEU A 207 -11.41 -5.07 -4.16
C LEU A 207 -12.63 -4.24 -4.57
N GLY A 208 -12.78 -3.03 -4.02
CA GLY A 208 -13.86 -2.11 -4.40
C GLY A 208 -13.85 -1.77 -5.89
N ILE A 209 -12.66 -1.55 -6.46
CA ILE A 209 -12.43 -1.33 -7.90
C ILE A 209 -12.80 -2.58 -8.71
N SER A 210 -12.33 -3.77 -8.30
CA SER A 210 -12.63 -5.02 -9.01
C SER A 210 -14.12 -5.38 -8.95
N CYS A 211 -14.80 -5.17 -7.82
CA CYS A 211 -16.25 -5.33 -7.70
C CYS A 211 -17.00 -4.37 -8.63
N ALA A 212 -16.56 -3.12 -8.74
CA ALA A 212 -17.14 -2.15 -9.67
C ALA A 212 -17.02 -2.60 -11.14
N THR A 213 -16.09 -3.50 -11.49
CA THR A 213 -16.02 -4.06 -12.85
C THR A 213 -17.20 -4.97 -13.20
N ALA A 214 -17.81 -5.60 -12.20
CA ALA A 214 -18.90 -6.58 -12.34
C ALA A 214 -20.30 -6.01 -12.08
N ILE A 215 -20.40 -4.76 -11.59
CA ILE A 215 -21.68 -4.10 -11.29
C ILE A 215 -22.19 -3.33 -12.51
N GLU A 216 -23.49 -3.49 -12.82
CA GLU A 216 -24.19 -2.67 -13.79
C GLU A 216 -24.61 -1.31 -13.19
N GLY A 217 -24.52 -0.24 -13.98
CA GLY A 217 -24.91 1.11 -13.58
C GLY A 217 -23.83 1.90 -12.82
N ARG A 218 -23.72 3.20 -13.11
CA ARG A 218 -22.67 4.08 -12.58
C ARG A 218 -22.74 4.27 -11.07
N PHE A 219 -23.95 4.28 -10.50
CA PHE A 219 -24.15 4.46 -9.06
C PHE A 219 -23.57 3.29 -8.25
N GLY A 220 -23.94 2.05 -8.58
CA GLY A 220 -23.41 0.86 -7.89
C GLY A 220 -21.89 0.72 -8.01
N GLN A 221 -21.34 1.08 -9.18
CA GLN A 221 -19.90 1.14 -9.37
C GLN A 221 -19.23 2.17 -8.45
N ALA A 222 -19.77 3.38 -8.36
CA ALA A 222 -19.25 4.43 -7.48
C ALA A 222 -19.33 4.02 -6.01
N VAL A 223 -20.45 3.44 -5.57
CA VAL A 223 -20.62 2.93 -4.20
C VAL A 223 -19.56 1.88 -3.86
N SER A 224 -19.31 0.92 -4.77
CA SER A 224 -18.29 -0.10 -4.56
C SER A 224 -16.87 0.48 -4.38
N VAL A 225 -16.51 1.47 -5.19
CA VAL A 225 -15.21 2.16 -5.08
C VAL A 225 -15.13 2.96 -3.78
N ILE A 226 -16.18 3.71 -3.44
CA ILE A 226 -16.23 4.54 -2.23
C ILE A 226 -16.15 3.67 -0.97
N VAL A 227 -16.87 2.55 -0.91
CA VAL A 227 -16.84 1.63 0.24
C VAL A 227 -15.44 1.05 0.42
N GLY A 228 -14.80 0.59 -0.66
CA GLY A 228 -13.42 0.07 -0.59
C GLY A 228 -12.43 1.13 -0.10
N PHE A 229 -12.56 2.36 -0.59
CA PHE A 229 -11.73 3.50 -0.17
C PHE A 229 -11.95 3.88 1.30
N LEU A 230 -13.20 4.09 1.72
CA LEU A 230 -13.51 4.48 3.09
C LEU A 230 -13.11 3.41 4.10
N PHE A 231 -13.23 2.12 3.74
CA PHE A 231 -12.77 1.04 4.60
C PHE A 231 -11.26 1.02 4.76
N ALA A 232 -10.49 1.26 3.69
CA ALA A 232 -9.04 1.39 3.76
C ALA A 232 -8.62 2.58 4.64
N VAL A 233 -9.23 3.75 4.44
CA VAL A 233 -8.99 4.96 5.25
C VAL A 233 -9.32 4.72 6.71
N PHE A 234 -10.45 4.06 7.00
CA PHE A 234 -10.85 3.75 8.36
C PHE A 234 -9.85 2.83 9.07
N LEU A 235 -9.42 1.74 8.42
CA LEU A 235 -8.43 0.83 9.02
C LEU A 235 -7.07 1.50 9.22
N HIS A 236 -6.65 2.33 8.27
CA HIS A 236 -5.40 3.07 8.38
C HIS A 236 -5.47 4.10 9.51
N GLY A 237 -6.51 4.93 9.57
CA GLY A 237 -6.69 5.89 10.66
C GLY A 237 -6.83 5.22 12.03
N LEU A 238 -7.48 4.04 12.09
CA LEU A 238 -7.56 3.24 13.31
C LEU A 238 -6.17 2.74 13.76
N TRP A 239 -5.31 2.32 12.82
CA TRP A 239 -3.93 1.92 13.10
C TRP A 239 -3.11 3.09 13.66
N ASP A 240 -3.14 4.23 12.97
CA ASP A 240 -2.38 5.42 13.34
C ASP A 240 -2.84 5.99 14.69
N TRP A 241 -4.15 6.05 14.90
CA TRP A 241 -4.72 6.43 16.19
C TRP A 241 -4.27 5.52 17.33
N ALA A 242 -4.17 4.21 17.08
CA ALA A 242 -3.74 3.27 18.09
C ALA A 242 -2.30 3.53 18.56
N GLY A 243 -1.45 4.07 17.69
CA GLY A 243 -0.09 4.51 18.01
C GLY A 243 -0.02 5.81 18.81
N LEU A 244 -1.05 6.65 18.77
CA LEU A 244 -1.11 7.93 19.49
C LEU A 244 -1.73 7.83 20.88
N ALA A 245 -2.46 6.74 21.16
CA ALA A 245 -3.25 6.57 22.38
C ALA A 245 -2.33 6.42 23.61
N ALA A 246 -1.82 7.56 24.11
CA ALA A 246 -0.83 7.61 25.18
C ALA A 246 -1.35 7.07 26.53
N SER A 247 -2.67 6.98 26.69
CA SER A 247 -3.32 6.46 27.90
C SER A 247 -3.15 4.95 28.09
N ASP A 248 -2.91 4.19 27.02
CA ASP A 248 -2.66 2.75 27.08
C ASP A 248 -1.55 2.36 26.08
N ARG A 249 -0.34 2.17 26.61
CA ARG A 249 0.85 1.79 25.83
C ARG A 249 0.70 0.46 25.06
N PHE A 250 -0.27 -0.38 25.45
CA PHE A 250 -0.54 -1.67 24.81
C PHE A 250 -1.70 -1.58 23.81
N PHE A 251 -2.31 -0.41 23.64
CA PHE A 251 -3.48 -0.23 22.79
C PHE A 251 -3.19 -0.55 21.31
N ILE A 252 -2.01 -0.15 20.81
CA ILE A 252 -1.53 -0.55 19.47
C ILE A 252 -1.48 -2.08 19.30
N LEU A 253 -1.07 -2.82 20.34
CA LEU A 253 -1.03 -4.28 20.30
C LEU A 253 -2.44 -4.88 20.36
N LYS A 254 -3.37 -4.27 21.10
CA LYS A 254 -4.78 -4.70 21.13
C LYS A 254 -5.42 -4.53 19.74
N ILE A 255 -5.26 -3.37 19.11
CA ILE A 255 -5.76 -3.11 17.76
C ILE A 255 -5.10 -4.05 16.74
N TYR A 256 -3.79 -4.27 16.86
CA TYR A 256 -3.08 -5.24 16.03
C TYR A 256 -3.69 -6.65 16.14
N THR A 257 -3.77 -7.19 17.36
CA THR A 257 -4.15 -8.59 17.61
C THR A 257 -5.63 -8.87 17.37
N PHE A 258 -6.52 -7.94 17.73
CA PHE A 258 -7.96 -8.18 17.68
C PHE A 258 -8.66 -7.59 16.46
N VAL A 259 -8.02 -6.68 15.73
CA VAL A 259 -8.62 -6.05 14.53
C VAL A 259 -7.79 -6.33 13.29
N MET A 260 -6.54 -5.87 13.26
CA MET A 260 -5.76 -5.89 12.01
C MET A 260 -5.35 -7.30 11.59
N LEU A 261 -4.80 -8.09 12.51
CA LEU A 261 -4.36 -9.44 12.22
C LEU A 261 -5.52 -10.36 11.80
N PRO A 262 -6.68 -10.40 12.48
CA PRO A 262 -7.82 -11.20 12.03
C PRO A 262 -8.35 -10.79 10.66
N LEU A 263 -8.47 -9.49 10.37
CA LEU A 263 -8.93 -9.02 9.07
C LEU A 263 -7.92 -9.34 7.96
N PHE A 264 -6.62 -9.19 8.25
CA PHE A 264 -5.56 -9.58 7.31
C PHE A 264 -5.59 -11.08 7.03
N LEU A 265 -5.70 -11.93 8.05
CA LEU A 265 -5.83 -13.38 7.87
C LEU A 265 -7.09 -13.73 7.06
N GLY A 266 -8.20 -13.03 7.30
CA GLY A 266 -9.41 -13.14 6.49
C GLY A 266 -9.15 -12.83 5.02
N LEU A 267 -8.45 -11.73 4.71
CA LEU A 267 -8.06 -11.38 3.34
C LEU A 267 -7.13 -12.44 2.72
N VAL A 268 -6.17 -12.96 3.48
CA VAL A 268 -5.26 -14.03 3.03
C VAL A 268 -6.03 -15.29 2.69
N ILE A 269 -6.91 -15.76 3.58
CA ILE A 269 -7.76 -16.93 3.35
C ILE A 269 -8.62 -16.70 2.10
N PHE A 270 -9.24 -15.52 1.98
CA PHE A 270 -10.03 -15.16 0.82
C PHE A 270 -9.22 -15.21 -0.48
N ALA A 271 -8.01 -14.62 -0.49
CA ALA A 271 -7.11 -14.67 -1.64
C ALA A 271 -6.71 -16.11 -2.01
N LEU A 272 -6.41 -16.96 -1.02
CA LEU A 272 -6.06 -18.36 -1.26
C LEU A 272 -7.24 -19.17 -1.84
N LEU A 273 -8.47 -18.89 -1.40
CA LEU A 273 -9.68 -19.50 -1.97
C LEU A 273 -9.91 -19.06 -3.42
N LEU A 274 -9.74 -17.78 -3.72
CA LEU A 274 -9.80 -17.26 -5.08
C LEU A 274 -8.74 -17.91 -5.98
N ARG A 275 -7.51 -18.04 -5.47
CA ARG A 275 -6.43 -18.72 -6.17
C ARG A 275 -6.81 -20.18 -6.47
N ARG A 276 -7.28 -20.95 -5.49
CA ARG A 276 -7.67 -22.35 -5.72
C ARG A 276 -8.70 -22.50 -6.85
N ARG A 277 -9.68 -21.60 -6.94
CA ARG A 277 -10.71 -21.60 -8.00
C ARG A 277 -10.14 -21.31 -9.39
N GLN A 278 -9.09 -20.49 -9.50
CA GLN A 278 -8.44 -20.17 -10.77
C GLN A 278 -7.64 -21.35 -11.37
N TRP A 279 -7.21 -22.30 -10.53
CA TRP A 279 -6.35 -23.42 -10.92
C TRP A 279 -7.06 -24.78 -10.81
N ALA A 280 -8.38 -24.79 -10.57
CA ALA A 280 -9.16 -26.02 -10.61
C ALA A 280 -9.24 -26.55 -12.05
N PRO A 281 -9.09 -27.87 -12.30
CA PRO A 281 -9.32 -28.45 -13.61
C PRO A 281 -10.72 -28.09 -14.10
N ALA A 282 -10.86 -27.77 -15.40
CA ALA A 282 -12.19 -27.61 -15.99
C ALA A 282 -13.01 -28.88 -15.74
N PRO A 283 -14.31 -28.78 -15.38
CA PRO A 283 -15.14 -29.97 -15.27
C PRO A 283 -15.09 -30.72 -16.59
N THR A 284 -14.72 -32.00 -16.53
CA THR A 284 -14.79 -32.91 -17.67
C THR A 284 -16.25 -32.99 -18.12
N ILE A 285 -16.58 -32.27 -19.19
CA ILE A 285 -17.86 -32.45 -19.87
C ILE A 285 -17.79 -33.84 -20.50
N SER A 286 -18.39 -34.84 -19.85
CA SER A 286 -18.59 -36.15 -20.47
C SER A 286 -19.58 -35.97 -21.62
N THR A 287 -19.07 -35.87 -22.85
CA THR A 287 -19.87 -35.94 -24.07
C THR A 287 -20.34 -37.39 -24.28
N ASN A 288 -21.26 -37.87 -23.45
CA ASN A 288 -22.11 -39.00 -23.78
C ASN A 288 -23.38 -38.47 -24.43
N CYS A 289 -23.24 -37.95 -25.66
CA CYS A 289 -24.36 -38.00 -26.60
C CYS A 289 -24.33 -39.40 -27.22
N ASP A 290 -25.08 -40.31 -26.60
CA ASP A 290 -25.50 -41.56 -27.21
C ASP A 290 -26.20 -41.22 -28.54
N VAL A 291 -25.50 -41.42 -29.66
CA VAL A 291 -26.14 -41.59 -30.96
C VAL A 291 -26.77 -42.97 -30.94
N ARG A 292 -28.05 -43.05 -30.54
CA ARG A 292 -28.88 -44.20 -30.91
C ARG A 292 -29.64 -43.85 -32.19
N THR A 293 -29.27 -44.64 -33.18
CA THR A 293 -29.90 -44.93 -34.48
C THR A 293 -31.41 -44.97 -34.45
#